data_AF-A0A7X5D185-F1
#
_entry.id   AF-A0A7X5D185-F1
#
_cell.length_a   1.000
_cell.length_b   1.000
_cell.length_c   1.000
_cell.angle_alpha   90.00
_cell.angle_beta   90.00
_cell.angle_gamma   90.00
#
_symmetry.space_group_name_H-M   'P 1'
#
loop_
_entity.id
_entity.type
_entity.pdbx_description
1 polymer ?
#
loop_
_entity_poly.entity_id
_entity_poly.type
_entity_poly.pdbx_seq_one_letter_code
_entity_poly.pdbx_strand_id
1 'polypeptide(L)'
;MPKGTIGQAVMTPYEVIAAILAVIALIQPWVIAAWKKFFRPLKVSFIPSAKIKLYYNRSGAYIYLGGVIEAKNRSAIIKDISAKVIRQSDKAELAMDWSSFMVPVFQSVGGNSITTSEIARPFMIGANALNPIFVEFTNLDTQTVERLAKIYEKLILESKRISNINIPFEQAKNQLRAIPEYQSFREELLEDFYWKVSDYQIELSISHSDNKTEVYRYRFSLTQDEVSEFKKNIDVSMFCELSLLYYQPTNFTVFQKSFNPLEG
;
A
#
# COMPACT_ATOMS: atom_id res chain seq x y z
N MET A 1 21.27 67.18 -48.11
CA MET A 1 19.91 66.77 -47.71
C MET A 1 19.45 65.66 -48.63
N PRO A 2 19.02 64.51 -48.08
CA PRO A 2 17.70 63.99 -48.38
C PRO A 2 16.94 63.71 -47.09
N LYS A 3 15.71 64.23 -46.97
CA LYS A 3 14.78 63.89 -45.89
C LYS A 3 14.28 62.46 -46.16
N GLY A 4 14.71 61.51 -45.33
CA GLY A 4 14.14 60.18 -45.30
C GLY A 4 12.69 60.26 -44.83
N THR A 5 11.76 59.96 -45.74
CA THR A 5 10.35 59.83 -45.44
C THR A 5 10.17 58.57 -44.60
N ILE A 6 10.01 58.71 -43.28
CA ILE A 6 9.57 57.63 -42.41
C ILE A 6 8.10 57.40 -42.77
N GLY A 7 7.84 56.46 -43.68
CA GLY A 7 6.50 56.00 -43.97
C GLY A 7 5.91 55.39 -42.70
N GLN A 8 4.99 56.10 -42.04
CA GLN A 8 4.16 55.52 -41.01
C GLN A 8 3.28 54.46 -41.69
N ALA A 9 3.64 53.19 -41.51
CA ALA A 9 2.80 52.08 -41.92
C ALA A 9 1.53 52.10 -41.05
N VAL A 10 0.47 52.70 -41.57
CA VAL A 10 -0.86 52.67 -40.96
C VAL A 10 -1.43 51.29 -41.25
N MET A 11 -1.55 50.45 -40.22
CA MET A 11 -2.14 49.13 -40.38
C MET A 11 -3.55 49.24 -40.96
N THR A 12 -3.85 48.39 -41.93
CA THR A 12 -5.20 48.30 -42.47
C THR A 12 -6.17 47.74 -41.40
N PRO A 13 -7.47 48.03 -41.48
CA PRO A 13 -8.45 47.48 -40.53
C PRO A 13 -8.40 45.95 -40.40
N TYR A 14 -8.06 45.24 -41.48
CA TYR A 14 -7.88 43.80 -41.49
C TYR A 14 -6.63 43.34 -40.74
N GLU A 15 -5.52 44.07 -40.86
CA GLU A 15 -4.28 43.79 -40.11
C GLU A 15 -4.47 43.99 -38.61
N VAL A 16 -5.26 45.01 -38.21
CA VAL A 16 -5.63 45.22 -36.79
C VAL A 16 -6.46 44.06 -36.26
N ILE A 17 -7.47 43.60 -37.00
CA ILE A 17 -8.30 42.45 -36.61
C ILE A 17 -7.44 41.17 -36.53
N ALA A 18 -6.56 40.94 -37.51
CA ALA A 18 -5.66 39.79 -37.52
C ALA A 18 -4.69 39.81 -36.33
N ALA A 19 -4.14 40.98 -35.98
CA ALA A 19 -3.26 41.14 -34.83
C ALA A 19 -3.99 40.84 -33.51
N ILE A 20 -5.25 41.29 -33.37
CA ILE A 20 -6.08 40.98 -32.18
C ILE A 20 -6.34 39.47 -32.08
N LEU A 21 -6.72 38.82 -33.18
CA LEU A 21 -6.96 37.37 -33.20
C LEU A 21 -5.69 36.58 -32.86
N ALA A 22 -4.53 37.02 -33.37
CA ALA A 22 -3.24 36.41 -33.05
C ALA A 22 -2.91 36.53 -31.55
N VAL A 23 -3.13 37.71 -30.95
CA VAL A 23 -2.91 37.93 -29.51
C VAL A 23 -3.85 37.06 -28.68
N ILE A 24 -5.14 36.96 -29.05
CA ILE A 24 -6.10 36.09 -28.37
C ILE A 24 -5.66 34.63 -28.46
N ALA A 25 -5.27 34.15 -29.64
CA ALA A 25 -4.78 32.78 -29.84
C ALA A 25 -3.54 32.49 -28.98
N LEU A 26 -2.66 33.48 -28.78
CA LEU A 26 -1.45 33.35 -27.97
C LEU A 26 -1.75 33.31 -26.46
N ILE A 27 -2.79 34.02 -26.02
CA ILE A 27 -3.22 34.08 -24.61
C ILE A 27 -4.13 32.89 -24.24
N GLN A 28 -4.89 32.35 -25.19
CA GLN A 28 -5.85 31.25 -24.99
C GLN A 28 -5.31 30.07 -24.16
N PRO A 29 -4.10 29.52 -24.42
CA PRO A 29 -3.55 28.41 -23.62
C PRO A 29 -3.44 28.72 -22.13
N TRP A 30 -3.00 29.95 -21.80
CA TRP A 30 -2.80 30.40 -20.42
C TRP A 30 -4.13 30.60 -19.70
N VAL A 31 -5.12 31.20 -20.37
CA VAL A 31 -6.47 31.39 -19.82
C VAL A 31 -7.13 30.04 -19.56
N ILE A 32 -7.03 29.09 -20.49
CA ILE A 32 -7.58 27.74 -20.31
C ILE A 32 -6.88 27.01 -19.15
N ALA A 33 -5.55 27.12 -19.05
CA ALA A 33 -4.78 26.51 -17.96
C ALA A 33 -5.15 27.09 -16.60
N ALA A 34 -5.25 28.43 -16.49
CA ALA A 34 -5.69 29.12 -15.30
C ALA A 34 -7.12 28.72 -14.92
N TRP A 35 -8.05 28.73 -15.88
CA TRP A 35 -9.44 28.33 -15.66
C TRP A 35 -9.54 26.91 -15.10
N LYS A 36 -8.84 25.94 -15.72
CA LYS A 36 -8.82 24.55 -15.24
C LYS A 36 -8.24 24.45 -13.83
N LYS A 37 -7.22 25.23 -13.49
CA LYS A 37 -6.60 25.22 -12.16
C LYS A 37 -7.53 25.79 -11.08
N PHE A 38 -8.22 26.89 -11.37
CA PHE A 38 -9.04 27.60 -10.37
C PHE A 38 -10.48 27.06 -10.27
N PHE A 39 -11.13 26.76 -11.40
CA PHE A 39 -12.55 26.35 -11.42
C PHE A 39 -12.75 24.83 -11.51
N ARG A 40 -11.70 24.06 -11.82
CA ARG A 40 -11.75 22.59 -11.90
C ARG A 40 -10.60 21.96 -11.11
N PRO A 41 -10.49 22.24 -9.79
CA PRO A 41 -9.43 21.70 -8.98
C PRO A 41 -9.47 20.17 -9.03
N LEU A 42 -8.29 19.56 -9.12
CA LEU A 42 -8.16 18.11 -9.02
C LEU A 42 -8.58 17.72 -7.59
N LYS A 43 -9.49 16.76 -7.48
CA LYS A 43 -9.80 16.11 -6.21
C LYS A 43 -9.56 14.62 -6.40
N VAL A 44 -8.66 14.06 -5.61
CA VAL A 44 -8.48 12.62 -5.52
C VAL A 44 -9.35 12.15 -4.36
N SER A 45 -10.13 11.09 -4.54
CA SER A 45 -10.94 10.43 -3.50
C SER A 45 -10.59 8.95 -3.40
N PHE A 46 -10.63 8.39 -2.19
CA PHE A 46 -10.58 6.95 -1.98
C PHE A 46 -11.93 6.43 -1.48
N ILE A 47 -12.47 5.45 -2.18
CA ILE A 47 -13.75 4.80 -1.87
C ILE A 47 -13.46 3.34 -1.50
N PRO A 48 -13.58 2.97 -0.22
CA PRO A 48 -13.36 1.58 0.19
C PRO A 48 -14.36 0.63 -0.49
N SER A 49 -13.85 -0.48 -1.03
CA SER A 49 -14.67 -1.50 -1.73
C SER A 49 -14.42 -2.92 -1.22
N ALA A 50 -13.38 -3.13 -0.41
CA ALA A 50 -13.10 -4.39 0.27
C ALA A 50 -13.09 -4.21 1.80
N LYS A 51 -12.85 -5.30 2.53
CA LYS A 51 -12.51 -5.23 3.96
C LYS A 51 -11.02 -4.91 4.12
N ILE A 52 -10.68 -4.22 5.21
CA ILE A 52 -9.31 -4.13 5.71
C ILE A 52 -8.90 -5.54 6.10
N LYS A 53 -7.76 -6.04 5.60
CA LYS A 53 -7.22 -7.32 6.08
C LYS A 53 -5.95 -7.07 6.87
N LEU A 54 -5.85 -7.71 8.02
CA LEU A 54 -4.71 -7.63 8.93
C LEU A 54 -3.91 -8.93 8.83
N TYR A 55 -2.60 -8.81 8.68
CA TYR A 55 -1.71 -9.94 8.53
C TYR A 55 -0.57 -9.91 9.54
N TYR A 56 -0.01 -11.10 9.78
CA TYR A 56 1.25 -11.29 10.46
C TYR A 56 1.92 -12.55 9.89
N ASN A 57 3.15 -12.41 9.40
CA ASN A 57 3.95 -13.52 8.87
C ASN A 57 5.45 -13.30 9.17
N ARG A 58 6.34 -13.93 8.39
CA ARG A 58 7.80 -13.78 8.55
C ARG A 58 8.32 -12.34 8.35
N SER A 59 7.58 -11.50 7.64
CA SER A 59 7.89 -10.08 7.44
C SER A 59 7.30 -9.18 8.53
N GLY A 60 6.64 -9.76 9.54
CA GLY A 60 6.00 -9.03 10.64
C GLY A 60 4.54 -8.66 10.34
N ALA A 61 4.06 -7.61 11.00
CA ALA A 61 2.70 -7.12 10.84
C ALA A 61 2.56 -6.25 9.58
N TYR A 62 1.47 -6.45 8.84
CA TYR A 62 1.15 -5.66 7.67
C TYR A 62 -0.34 -5.69 7.36
N ILE A 63 -0.79 -4.87 6.40
CA ILE A 63 -2.20 -4.74 6.05
C ILE A 63 -2.44 -4.80 4.55
N TYR A 64 -3.68 -5.10 4.20
CA TYR A 64 -4.21 -4.91 2.86
C TYR A 64 -5.41 -3.98 2.91
N LEU A 65 -5.45 -3.03 1.98
CA LEU A 65 -6.57 -2.11 1.78
C LEU A 65 -7.07 -2.21 0.33
N GLY A 66 -8.36 -2.48 0.19
CA GLY A 66 -9.02 -2.56 -1.12
C GLY A 66 -10.08 -1.47 -1.29
N GLY A 67 -10.03 -0.79 -2.42
CA GLY A 67 -10.92 0.31 -2.74
C GLY A 67 -10.80 0.76 -4.18
N VAL A 68 -11.26 1.98 -4.42
CA VAL A 68 -11.23 2.64 -5.71
C VAL A 68 -10.69 4.04 -5.49
N ILE A 69 -9.70 4.45 -6.28
CA ILE A 69 -9.29 5.84 -6.35
C ILE A 69 -10.06 6.51 -7.49
N GLU A 70 -10.60 7.68 -7.20
CA GLU A 70 -11.28 8.54 -8.17
C GLU A 70 -10.47 9.83 -8.37
N ALA A 71 -10.31 10.26 -9.62
CA ALA A 71 -9.71 11.56 -9.95
C ALA A 71 -10.78 12.51 -10.53
N LYS A 72 -11.40 13.35 -9.70
CA LYS A 72 -12.43 14.29 -10.16
C LYS A 72 -11.84 15.49 -10.88
N ASN A 73 -12.55 15.97 -11.89
CA ASN A 73 -12.31 17.18 -12.70
C ASN A 73 -11.09 17.13 -13.64
N ARG A 74 -9.97 16.51 -13.22
CA ARG A 74 -8.73 16.42 -13.99
C ARG A 74 -8.11 15.04 -13.82
N SER A 75 -7.35 14.61 -14.81
CA SER A 75 -6.54 13.40 -14.69
C SER A 75 -5.47 13.59 -13.62
N ALA A 76 -5.09 12.52 -12.94
CA ALA A 76 -4.08 12.52 -11.89
C ALA A 76 -3.07 11.40 -12.13
N ILE A 77 -1.80 11.68 -11.85
CA ILE A 77 -0.80 10.62 -11.66
C ILE A 77 -0.73 10.36 -10.16
N ILE A 78 -1.08 9.14 -9.74
CA ILE A 78 -0.83 8.68 -8.38
C ILE A 78 0.63 8.28 -8.31
N LYS A 79 1.40 8.98 -7.47
CA LYS A 79 2.84 8.83 -7.34
C LYS A 79 3.22 7.84 -6.26
N ASP A 80 2.43 7.82 -5.18
CA ASP A 80 2.72 7.06 -3.98
C ASP A 80 1.41 6.83 -3.19
N ILE A 81 1.31 5.66 -2.55
CA ILE A 81 0.25 5.35 -1.60
C ILE A 81 0.90 4.72 -0.37
N SER A 82 0.82 5.42 0.77
CA SER A 82 1.34 4.93 2.04
C SER A 82 0.22 4.76 3.05
N ALA A 83 0.44 3.88 4.01
CA ALA A 83 -0.50 3.64 5.10
C ALA A 83 0.23 3.66 6.43
N LYS A 84 -0.39 4.31 7.42
CA LYS A 84 0.07 4.28 8.81
C LYS A 84 -1.03 3.73 9.68
N VAL A 85 -0.74 2.69 10.45
CA VAL A 85 -1.63 2.18 11.49
C VAL A 85 -1.15 2.68 12.84
N ILE A 86 -2.06 3.22 13.65
CA ILE A 86 -1.75 3.79 14.96
C ILE A 86 -2.59 3.04 15.98
N ARG A 87 -1.92 2.31 16.88
CA ARG A 87 -2.54 1.62 18.00
C ARG A 87 -2.89 2.63 19.09
N GLN A 88 -4.16 2.72 19.48
CA GLN A 88 -4.62 3.79 20.36
C GLN A 88 -4.18 3.64 21.82
N SER A 89 -3.94 2.42 22.29
CA SER A 89 -3.58 2.12 23.68
C SER A 89 -2.20 2.65 24.10
N ASP A 90 -1.21 2.63 23.21
CA ASP A 90 0.17 3.06 23.49
C ASP A 90 0.77 3.96 22.39
N LYS A 91 -0.04 4.38 21.43
CA LYS A 91 0.35 5.24 20.29
C LYS A 91 1.44 4.64 19.40
N ALA A 92 1.65 3.32 19.45
CA ALA A 92 2.59 2.67 18.55
C ALA A 92 2.15 2.80 17.08
N GLU A 93 3.08 3.25 16.24
CA GLU A 93 2.86 3.46 14.81
C GLU A 93 3.48 2.32 14.00
N LEU A 94 2.72 1.81 13.03
CA LEU A 94 3.21 0.92 11.99
C LEU A 94 3.10 1.68 10.67
N ALA A 95 4.21 2.30 10.26
CA ALA A 95 4.34 3.01 9.01
C ALA A 95 4.67 2.03 7.88
N MET A 96 3.92 2.11 6.80
CA MET A 96 4.02 1.19 5.68
C MET A 96 3.88 1.91 4.35
N ASP A 97 4.46 1.30 3.32
CA ASP A 97 4.38 1.76 1.95
C ASP A 97 3.77 0.69 1.04
N TRP A 98 3.17 1.10 -0.07
CA TRP A 98 2.60 0.17 -1.05
C TRP A 98 3.69 -0.78 -1.58
N SER A 99 3.44 -2.08 -1.50
CA SER A 99 4.39 -3.08 -2.00
C SER A 99 3.90 -3.68 -3.30
N SER A 100 2.64 -4.11 -3.32
CA SER A 100 2.04 -4.75 -4.49
C SER A 100 0.57 -4.41 -4.66
N PHE A 101 0.14 -4.39 -5.91
CA PHE A 101 -1.26 -4.43 -6.30
C PHE A 101 -1.68 -5.88 -6.47
N MET A 102 -2.64 -6.31 -5.66
CA MET A 102 -3.28 -7.60 -5.78
C MET A 102 -4.32 -7.54 -6.88
N VAL A 103 -4.07 -8.18 -8.03
CA VAL A 103 -5.03 -8.16 -9.13
C VAL A 103 -6.17 -9.14 -8.79
N PRO A 104 -7.45 -8.75 -8.91
CA PRO A 104 -8.58 -9.64 -8.66
C PRO A 104 -8.80 -10.61 -9.83
N VAL A 105 -7.74 -11.24 -10.33
CA VAL A 105 -7.85 -12.30 -11.34
C VAL A 105 -8.02 -13.61 -10.61
N PHE A 106 -9.27 -14.05 -10.45
CA PHE A 106 -9.58 -15.43 -10.11
C PHE A 106 -9.36 -16.30 -11.36
N GLN A 107 -8.12 -16.70 -11.62
CA GLN A 107 -7.85 -17.74 -12.59
C GLN A 107 -7.74 -19.07 -11.86
N SER A 108 -8.54 -20.07 -12.26
CA SER A 108 -8.38 -21.44 -11.79
C SER A 108 -7.69 -22.27 -12.87
N VAL A 109 -6.49 -22.78 -12.60
CA VAL A 109 -5.81 -23.73 -13.49
C VAL A 109 -5.78 -25.08 -12.76
N GLY A 110 -6.48 -26.07 -13.32
CA GLY A 110 -6.58 -27.40 -12.71
C GLY A 110 -7.28 -27.43 -11.34
N GLY A 111 -8.16 -26.46 -11.05
CA GLY A 111 -8.86 -26.35 -9.76
C GLY A 111 -8.16 -25.47 -8.71
N ASN A 112 -6.94 -25.01 -8.99
CA ASN A 112 -6.18 -24.15 -8.07
C ASN A 112 -6.38 -22.67 -8.42
N SER A 113 -6.79 -21.87 -7.43
CA SER A 113 -6.88 -20.42 -7.58
C SER A 113 -5.49 -19.80 -7.68
N ILE A 114 -5.19 -19.16 -8.81
CA ILE A 114 -4.00 -18.35 -9.03
C ILE A 114 -4.34 -16.92 -8.64
N THR A 115 -3.57 -16.36 -7.71
CA THR A 115 -3.61 -14.93 -7.42
C THR A 115 -2.36 -14.32 -8.03
N THR A 116 -2.52 -13.37 -8.96
CA THR A 116 -1.39 -12.60 -9.51
C THR A 116 -1.27 -11.28 -8.76
N SER A 117 -0.04 -10.88 -8.45
CA SER A 117 0.28 -9.56 -7.91
C SER A 117 1.16 -8.80 -8.90
N GLU A 118 1.01 -7.48 -8.91
CA GLU A 118 1.86 -6.55 -9.65
C GLU A 118 2.65 -5.71 -8.64
N ILE A 119 3.92 -5.41 -8.92
CA ILE A 119 4.71 -4.51 -8.08
C ILE A 119 4.06 -3.12 -8.08
N ALA A 120 3.92 -2.51 -6.90
CA ALA A 120 3.35 -1.17 -6.78
C ALA A 120 4.21 -0.15 -7.54
N ARG A 121 3.56 0.72 -8.30
CA ARG A 121 4.20 1.73 -9.14
C ARG A 121 3.27 2.90 -9.41
N PRO A 122 3.82 4.07 -9.78
CA PRO A 122 3.01 5.20 -10.22
C PRO A 122 2.11 4.83 -11.40
N PHE A 123 0.88 5.34 -11.39
CA PHE A 123 -0.11 5.11 -12.45
C PHE A 123 -0.98 6.34 -12.67
N MET A 124 -1.57 6.44 -13.87
CA MET A 124 -2.44 7.56 -14.25
C MET A 124 -3.91 7.16 -14.14
N ILE A 125 -4.73 8.06 -13.58
CA ILE A 125 -6.17 7.98 -13.55
C ILE A 125 -6.74 9.09 -14.44
N GLY A 126 -7.64 8.75 -15.34
CA GLY A 126 -8.33 9.70 -16.20
C GLY A 126 -9.23 10.66 -15.43
N ALA A 127 -9.55 11.82 -16.01
CA ALA A 127 -10.49 12.76 -15.42
C ALA A 127 -11.88 12.14 -15.26
N ASN A 128 -12.43 12.24 -14.04
CA ASN A 128 -13.68 11.61 -13.58
C ASN A 128 -13.69 10.08 -13.73
N ALA A 129 -12.52 9.44 -13.81
CA ALA A 129 -12.40 8.01 -13.87
C ALA A 129 -12.19 7.40 -12.49
N LEU A 130 -12.54 6.12 -12.40
CA LEU A 130 -12.34 5.25 -11.25
C LEU A 130 -11.25 4.24 -11.58
N ASN A 131 -10.31 4.04 -10.66
CA ASN A 131 -9.29 3.00 -10.75
C ASN A 131 -9.34 2.12 -9.50
N PRO A 132 -9.73 0.84 -9.60
CA PRO A 132 -9.65 -0.10 -8.49
C PRO A 132 -8.21 -0.26 -8.01
N ILE A 133 -8.03 -0.25 -6.70
CA ILE A 133 -6.75 -0.50 -6.05
C ILE A 133 -6.94 -1.50 -4.92
N PHE A 134 -6.11 -2.53 -4.93
CA PHE A 134 -6.10 -3.59 -3.93
C PHE A 134 -4.67 -3.73 -3.48
N VAL A 135 -4.30 -2.99 -2.44
CA VAL A 135 -2.90 -2.72 -2.11
C VAL A 135 -2.51 -3.55 -0.90
N GLU A 136 -1.44 -4.33 -1.03
CA GLU A 136 -0.71 -4.86 0.11
C GLU A 136 0.40 -3.86 0.50
N PHE A 137 0.44 -3.50 1.77
CA PHE A 137 1.42 -2.57 2.32
C PHE A 137 2.51 -3.34 3.06
N THR A 138 3.76 -2.86 3.00
CA THR A 138 4.90 -3.47 3.72
C THR A 138 5.48 -2.52 4.75
N ASN A 139 6.01 -3.07 5.85
CA ASN A 139 6.65 -2.30 6.91
C ASN A 139 7.86 -1.52 6.37
N LEU A 140 7.94 -0.23 6.73
CA LEU A 140 9.05 0.66 6.38
C LEU A 140 10.21 0.62 7.38
N ASP A 141 10.00 0.07 8.57
CA ASP A 141 11.04 -0.02 9.59
C ASP A 141 12.08 -1.09 9.21
N THR A 142 13.17 -0.65 8.59
CA THR A 142 14.27 -1.52 8.16
C THR A 142 14.92 -2.25 9.31
N GLN A 143 14.99 -1.66 10.51
CA GLN A 143 15.59 -2.31 11.67
C GLN A 143 14.74 -3.49 12.11
N THR A 144 13.43 -3.31 12.19
CA THR A 144 12.49 -4.42 12.47
C THR A 144 12.57 -5.50 11.39
N VAL A 145 12.58 -5.11 10.11
CA VAL A 145 12.66 -6.06 8.98
C VAL A 145 13.96 -6.89 9.03
N GLU A 146 15.12 -6.25 9.24
CA GLU A 146 16.41 -6.94 9.34
C GLU A 146 16.49 -7.87 10.56
N ARG A 147 15.91 -7.46 11.69
CA ARG A 147 15.85 -8.26 12.90
C ARG A 147 15.00 -9.52 12.69
N LEU A 148 13.81 -9.38 12.11
CA LEU A 148 12.96 -10.51 11.74
C LEU A 148 13.69 -11.43 10.74
N ALA A 149 14.36 -10.87 9.73
CA ALA A 149 15.13 -11.65 8.76
C ALA A 149 16.18 -12.55 9.44
N LYS A 150 16.93 -12.03 10.41
CA LYS A 150 17.93 -12.82 11.16
C LYS A 150 17.31 -14.00 11.92
N ILE A 151 16.17 -13.77 12.60
CA ILE A 151 15.45 -14.83 13.32
C ILE A 151 15.03 -15.92 12.33
N TYR A 152 14.38 -15.54 11.23
CA TYR A 152 13.86 -16.52 10.28
C TYR A 152 14.95 -17.19 9.44
N GLU A 153 16.06 -16.52 9.14
CA GLU A 153 17.23 -17.12 8.49
C GLU A 153 17.79 -18.27 9.33
N LYS A 154 17.95 -18.05 10.65
CA LYS A 154 18.40 -19.11 11.56
C LYS A 154 17.40 -20.27 11.60
N LEU A 155 16.10 -19.99 11.71
CA LEU A 155 15.06 -21.03 11.69
C LEU A 155 15.02 -21.81 10.36
N ILE A 156 15.25 -21.13 9.23
CA ILE A 156 15.34 -21.77 7.90
C ILE A 156 16.53 -22.73 7.85
N LEU A 157 17.71 -22.30 8.30
CA LEU A 157 18.92 -23.11 8.31
C LEU A 157 18.77 -24.35 9.20
N GLU A 158 18.23 -24.19 10.42
CA GLU A 158 17.98 -25.33 11.31
C GLU A 158 16.88 -26.26 10.76
N SER A 159 15.82 -25.71 10.14
CA SER A 159 14.77 -26.51 9.50
C SER A 159 15.34 -27.42 8.40
N LYS A 160 16.23 -26.89 7.56
CA LYS A 160 16.92 -27.67 6.52
C LYS A 160 17.84 -28.74 7.09
N ARG A 161 18.55 -28.43 8.18
CA ARG A 161 19.42 -29.38 8.88
C ARG A 161 18.64 -30.53 9.52
N ILE A 162 17.49 -30.21 10.12
CA ILE A 162 16.62 -31.17 10.79
C ILE A 162 15.84 -32.03 9.78
N SER A 163 15.42 -31.42 8.66
CA SER A 163 14.61 -32.11 7.67
C SER A 163 15.32 -33.35 7.11
N ASN A 164 14.65 -34.48 7.20
CA ASN A 164 15.16 -35.75 6.71
C ASN A 164 13.99 -36.66 6.31
N ILE A 165 14.13 -37.38 5.20
CA ILE A 165 13.11 -38.31 4.70
C ILE A 165 12.72 -39.40 5.71
N ASN A 166 13.63 -39.74 6.63
CA ASN A 166 13.41 -40.77 7.65
C ASN A 166 12.88 -40.23 8.98
N ILE A 167 12.73 -38.91 9.13
CA ILE A 167 12.24 -38.29 10.37
C ILE A 167 10.81 -37.79 10.14
N PRO A 168 9.80 -38.32 10.85
CA PRO A 168 8.42 -37.82 10.75
C PRO A 168 8.30 -36.34 11.13
N PHE A 169 7.35 -35.63 10.53
CA PHE A 169 7.15 -34.20 10.72
C PHE A 169 7.04 -33.77 12.20
N GLU A 170 6.25 -34.48 13.02
CA GLU A 170 6.10 -34.14 14.44
C GLU A 170 7.42 -34.30 15.22
N GLN A 171 8.26 -35.27 14.85
CA GLN A 171 9.58 -35.43 15.46
C GLN A 171 10.51 -34.30 15.03
N ALA A 172 10.51 -33.92 13.75
CA ALA A 172 11.27 -32.79 13.24
C ALA A 172 10.85 -31.47 13.90
N LYS A 173 9.55 -31.27 14.12
CA LYS A 173 8.98 -30.11 14.82
C LYS A 173 9.45 -30.03 16.27
N ASN A 174 9.49 -31.18 16.97
CA ASN A 174 10.03 -31.24 18.33
C ASN A 174 11.55 -30.98 18.37
N GLN A 175 12.31 -31.43 17.37
CA GLN A 175 13.73 -31.10 17.25
C GLN A 175 13.94 -29.60 17.01
N LEU A 176 13.12 -28.96 16.18
CA LEU A 176 13.22 -27.52 15.94
C LEU A 176 12.87 -26.71 17.19
N ARG A 177 11.88 -27.16 17.98
CA ARG A 177 11.56 -26.54 19.29
C ARG A 177 12.69 -26.68 20.32
N ALA A 178 13.52 -27.70 20.17
CA ALA A 178 14.60 -28.02 21.11
C ALA A 178 15.91 -27.28 20.80
N ILE A 179 16.00 -26.50 19.71
CA ILE A 179 17.21 -25.69 19.48
C ILE A 179 17.34 -24.62 20.57
N PRO A 180 18.56 -24.27 21.00
CA PRO A 180 18.79 -23.35 22.11
C PRO A 180 18.08 -21.99 21.95
N GLU A 181 18.04 -21.47 20.72
CA GLU A 181 17.53 -20.13 20.43
C GLU A 181 16.00 -20.08 20.21
N TYR A 182 15.31 -21.22 20.17
CA TYR A 182 13.89 -21.26 19.80
C TYR A 182 13.02 -20.43 20.74
N GLN A 183 13.20 -20.63 22.05
CA GLN A 183 12.39 -19.96 23.06
C GLN A 183 12.66 -18.45 23.08
N SER A 184 13.93 -18.04 22.96
CA SER A 184 14.28 -16.61 22.88
C SER A 184 13.69 -15.95 21.63
N PHE A 185 13.73 -16.62 20.47
CA PHE A 185 13.10 -16.10 19.25
C PHE A 185 11.58 -15.97 19.41
N ARG A 186 10.94 -16.95 20.05
CA ARG A 186 9.51 -16.90 20.27
C ARG A 186 9.10 -15.75 21.19
N GLU A 187 9.84 -15.53 22.27
CA GLU A 187 9.64 -14.41 23.20
C GLU A 187 9.84 -13.08 22.51
N GLU A 188 10.92 -12.95 21.74
CA GLU A 188 11.23 -11.76 20.95
C GLU A 188 10.11 -11.42 19.94
N LEU A 189 9.61 -12.42 19.20
CA LEU A 189 8.49 -12.25 18.27
C LEU A 189 7.16 -11.89 18.98
N LEU A 190 6.96 -12.36 20.22
CA LEU A 190 5.79 -12.02 21.02
C LEU A 190 5.85 -10.59 21.57
N GLU A 191 7.04 -10.11 21.93
CA GLU A 191 7.27 -8.73 22.38
C GLU A 191 7.04 -7.72 21.26
N ASP A 192 7.53 -8.03 20.06
CA ASP A 192 7.39 -7.22 18.85
C ASP A 192 5.99 -7.31 18.21
N PHE A 193 5.12 -8.18 18.71
CA PHE A 193 3.82 -8.41 18.10
C PHE A 193 2.95 -7.14 18.13
N TYR A 194 2.72 -6.56 16.95
CA TYR A 194 2.03 -5.29 16.81
C TYR A 194 0.53 -5.37 17.11
N TRP A 195 -0.13 -6.50 16.86
CA TRP A 195 -1.58 -6.59 17.03
C TRP A 195 -1.97 -6.87 18.49
N LYS A 196 -2.23 -5.84 19.28
CA LYS A 196 -2.72 -5.94 20.67
C LYS A 196 -4.20 -5.57 20.79
N VAL A 197 -4.81 -5.88 21.94
CA VAL A 197 -6.20 -5.45 22.23
C VAL A 197 -6.22 -3.95 22.34
N SER A 198 -6.87 -3.30 21.37
CA SER A 198 -6.90 -1.85 21.24
C SER A 198 -7.88 -1.44 20.15
N ASP A 199 -8.27 -0.17 20.17
CA ASP A 199 -8.71 0.54 18.99
C ASP A 199 -7.50 0.94 18.13
N TYR A 200 -7.71 1.07 16.84
CA TYR A 200 -6.71 1.41 15.84
C TYR A 200 -7.24 2.50 14.92
N GLN A 201 -6.33 3.36 14.48
CA GLN A 201 -6.57 4.32 13.42
C GLN A 201 -5.67 3.98 12.23
N ILE A 202 -6.24 3.95 11.03
CA ILE A 202 -5.50 3.89 9.77
C ILE A 202 -5.48 5.29 9.18
N GLU A 203 -4.30 5.77 8.78
CA GLU A 203 -4.12 6.93 7.92
C GLU A 203 -3.62 6.44 6.56
N LEU A 204 -4.48 6.51 5.54
CA LEU A 204 -4.14 6.21 4.15
C LEU A 204 -3.79 7.51 3.45
N SER A 205 -2.56 7.62 2.97
CA SER A 205 -2.03 8.81 2.30
C SER A 205 -1.86 8.54 0.80
N ILE A 206 -2.43 9.39 -0.05
CA ILE A 206 -2.35 9.27 -1.51
C ILE A 206 -1.68 10.52 -2.08
N SER A 207 -0.44 10.36 -2.55
CA SER A 207 0.33 11.45 -3.16
C SER A 207 0.13 11.48 -4.67
N HIS A 208 -0.11 12.67 -5.24
CA HIS A 208 -0.48 12.79 -6.66
C HIS A 208 0.21 13.94 -7.41
N SER A 209 -0.10 14.08 -8.70
CA SER A 209 0.56 14.99 -9.67
C SER A 209 0.61 16.46 -9.31
N ASP A 210 -0.27 16.95 -8.42
CA ASP A 210 -0.24 18.35 -7.94
C ASP A 210 0.75 18.54 -6.77
N ASN A 211 1.58 17.54 -6.45
CA ASN A 211 2.46 17.50 -5.27
C ASN A 211 1.70 17.71 -3.97
N LYS A 212 0.47 17.18 -3.92
CA LYS A 212 -0.38 17.14 -2.74
C LYS A 212 -0.58 15.69 -2.32
N THR A 213 -0.89 15.53 -1.04
CA THR A 213 -1.19 14.25 -0.41
C THR A 213 -2.56 14.36 0.25
N GLU A 214 -3.49 13.52 -0.20
CA GLU A 214 -4.80 13.39 0.44
C GLU A 214 -4.73 12.30 1.51
N VAL A 215 -5.25 12.59 2.71
CA VAL A 215 -5.20 11.67 3.85
C VAL A 215 -6.60 11.24 4.24
N TYR A 216 -6.84 9.93 4.25
CA TYR A 216 -8.10 9.30 4.66
C TYR A 216 -7.90 8.56 5.97
N ARG A 217 -8.86 8.72 6.90
CA ARG A 217 -8.77 8.13 8.24
C ARG A 217 -9.88 7.13 8.50
N TYR A 218 -9.50 5.96 9.00
CA TYR A 218 -10.42 4.87 9.33
C TYR A 218 -10.12 4.30 10.71
N ARG A 219 -11.13 3.70 11.35
CA ARG A 219 -11.01 3.05 12.66
C ARG A 219 -11.47 1.59 12.63
N PHE A 220 -10.80 0.77 13.43
CA PHE A 220 -11.22 -0.59 13.76
C PHE A 220 -10.71 -0.95 15.16
N SER A 221 -11.20 -2.06 15.71
CA SER A 221 -10.77 -2.57 17.01
C SER A 221 -10.41 -4.05 16.93
N LEU A 222 -9.55 -4.50 17.84
CA LEU A 222 -9.23 -5.92 18.04
C LEU A 222 -9.62 -6.36 19.44
N THR A 223 -10.37 -7.46 19.54
CA THR A 223 -10.77 -8.06 20.83
C THR A 223 -9.69 -8.99 21.38
N GLN A 224 -9.85 -9.39 22.64
CA GLN A 224 -8.95 -10.36 23.29
C GLN A 224 -8.91 -11.71 22.55
N ASP A 225 -10.05 -12.21 22.11
CA ASP A 225 -10.14 -13.48 21.39
C ASP A 225 -9.43 -13.40 20.03
N GLU A 226 -9.65 -12.30 19.30
CA GLU A 226 -8.99 -12.06 18.02
C GLU A 226 -7.47 -12.00 18.18
N VAL A 227 -6.98 -11.25 19.17
CA VAL A 227 -5.53 -11.12 19.43
C VAL A 227 -4.92 -12.44 19.86
N SER A 228 -5.62 -13.21 20.70
CA SER A 228 -5.14 -14.52 21.17
C SER A 228 -5.01 -15.50 20.01
N GLU A 229 -5.98 -15.48 19.08
CA GLU A 229 -5.91 -16.26 17.85
C GLU A 229 -4.83 -15.74 16.89
N PHE A 230 -4.70 -14.42 16.74
CA PHE A 230 -3.74 -13.81 15.81
C PHE A 230 -2.29 -14.13 16.22
N LYS A 231 -2.00 -14.18 17.52
CA LYS A 231 -0.67 -14.56 18.04
C LYS A 231 -0.25 -15.95 17.62
N LYS A 232 -1.17 -16.87 17.31
CA LYS A 232 -0.82 -18.21 16.80
C LYS A 232 -0.06 -18.15 15.47
N ASN A 233 -0.20 -17.06 14.70
CA ASN A 233 0.60 -16.85 13.49
C ASN A 233 2.10 -16.78 13.76
N ILE A 234 2.54 -16.47 14.98
CA ILE A 234 3.96 -16.53 15.37
C ILE A 234 4.46 -17.97 15.31
N ASP A 235 3.74 -18.91 15.93
CA ASP A 235 4.14 -20.31 15.89
C ASP A 235 4.08 -20.83 14.43
N VAL A 236 3.06 -20.44 13.65
CA VAL A 236 2.95 -20.78 12.22
C VAL A 236 4.14 -20.23 11.42
N SER A 237 4.55 -18.97 11.64
CA SER A 237 5.67 -18.36 10.92
C SER A 237 7.00 -19.04 11.26
N MET A 238 7.20 -19.41 12.52
CA MET A 238 8.41 -20.10 12.99
C MET A 238 8.55 -21.50 12.37
N PHE A 239 7.44 -22.21 12.13
CA PHE A 239 7.46 -23.53 11.49
C PHE A 239 7.34 -23.48 9.96
N CYS A 240 7.15 -22.31 9.35
CA CYS A 240 6.80 -22.18 7.94
C CYS A 240 7.75 -22.92 6.99
N GLU A 241 9.07 -22.81 7.20
CA GLU A 241 10.05 -23.50 6.35
C GLU A 241 10.01 -25.02 6.55
N LEU A 242 9.92 -25.48 7.80
CA LEU A 242 9.82 -26.89 8.10
C LEU A 242 8.55 -27.50 7.50
N SER A 243 7.41 -26.83 7.63
CA SER A 243 6.15 -27.24 7.00
C SER A 243 6.30 -27.36 5.48
N LEU A 244 6.96 -26.40 4.82
CA LEU A 244 7.23 -26.44 3.39
C LEU A 244 8.06 -27.66 2.99
N LEU A 245 9.15 -27.94 3.71
CA LEU A 245 10.04 -29.09 3.45
C LEU A 245 9.33 -30.45 3.58
N TYR A 246 8.27 -30.50 4.40
CA TYR A 246 7.45 -31.69 4.65
C TYR A 246 6.10 -31.68 3.90
N TYR A 247 5.91 -30.76 2.95
CA TYR A 247 4.66 -30.59 2.19
C TYR A 247 3.41 -30.43 3.08
N GLN A 248 3.58 -29.84 4.27
CA GLN A 248 2.49 -29.53 5.18
C GLN A 248 1.89 -28.16 4.85
N PRO A 249 0.55 -28.03 4.83
CA PRO A 249 -0.09 -26.76 4.59
C PRO A 249 0.22 -25.76 5.72
N THR A 250 0.55 -24.53 5.34
CA THR A 250 0.78 -23.43 6.29
C THR A 250 -0.35 -22.42 6.14
N ASN A 251 -1.23 -22.34 7.14
CA ASN A 251 -2.39 -21.46 7.12
C ASN A 251 -2.20 -20.36 8.17
N PHE A 252 -2.11 -19.11 7.70
CA PHE A 252 -2.10 -17.94 8.57
C PHE A 252 -3.54 -17.47 8.80
N THR A 253 -3.86 -17.17 10.05
CA THR A 253 -5.12 -16.50 10.38
C THR A 253 -5.06 -15.06 9.88
N VAL A 254 -6.13 -14.63 9.21
CA VAL A 254 -6.27 -13.27 8.66
C VAL A 254 -7.54 -12.66 9.23
N PHE A 255 -7.42 -11.50 9.87
CA PHE A 255 -8.58 -10.77 10.39
C PHE A 255 -9.07 -9.75 9.36
N GLN A 256 -10.39 -9.64 9.26
CA GLN A 256 -11.05 -8.70 8.35
C GLN A 256 -11.84 -7.67 9.13
N LYS A 257 -11.66 -6.38 8.82
CA LYS A 257 -12.35 -5.26 9.48
C LYS A 257 -13.04 -4.38 8.45
N SER A 258 -14.17 -3.79 8.85
CA SER A 258 -14.86 -2.79 8.04
C SER A 258 -14.12 -1.47 8.07
N PHE A 259 -14.17 -0.72 6.97
CA PHE A 259 -13.75 0.67 6.94
C PHE A 259 -14.80 1.51 7.66
N ASN A 260 -14.51 1.92 8.90
CA ASN A 260 -15.33 2.90 9.61
C ASN A 260 -14.62 4.25 9.51
N PRO A 261 -15.15 5.25 8.79
CA PRO A 261 -14.53 6.57 8.74
C PRO A 261 -14.38 7.15 10.15
N LEU A 262 -13.26 7.83 10.41
CA LEU A 262 -13.28 8.82 11.49
C LEU A 262 -14.13 9.98 11.00
N GLU A 263 -15.23 10.27 11.68
CA GLU A 263 -15.97 11.52 11.46
C GLU A 263 -15.00 12.69 11.70
N GLY A 264 -14.95 13.60 10.72
CA GLY A 264 -14.07 14.77 10.72
C GLY A 264 -14.59 15.90 11.59
#